data_AF-A0A261SU33-F1
#
_entry.id   AF-A0A261SU33-F1
#
_cell.length_a   1.000
_cell.length_b   1.000
_cell.length_c   1.000
_cell.angle_alpha   90.00
_cell.angle_beta   90.00
_cell.angle_gamma   90.00
#
_symmetry.space_group_name_H-M   'P 1'
#
loop_
_entity.id
_entity.type
_entity.pdbx_description
1 polymer ?
#
loop_
_entity_poly.entity_id
_entity_poly.type
_entity_poly.pdbx_seq_one_letter_code
_entity_poly.pdbx_strand_id
1 'polypeptide(L)'
;MRARGRGTSTIGREPASPLYSTRHTRETSVSIDPNLKRITTRQLRQWDPARPIVALTAYTAPMARLLDPHCDLLLVGDSLGMVVYGMDTTLPVTLDMMIAHGQAVMRGSRRACVAVDMPFGSYQEDPRQAYRNAARIMAETGASCVKLEGGVEMADTVRFLVERGIPVVGHIGLKPQSVHGHGGFRTVGRGDEARQVSDDARAIADAGAFCIVIEGTVEPLARELAQALPVPTIGIGASPACAGQILVTEDVLGLYAEFTPRFAKRYAEIGTAIDAAVAAYAADVRAGRFPGPEHCAPAKPAG
;
A
#
# COMPACT_ATOMS: atom_id res chain seq x y z
N MET A 1 -27.08 -61.81 54.13
CA MET A 1 -25.68 -61.77 53.64
C MET A 1 -25.36 -60.34 53.25
N ARG A 2 -24.38 -59.72 53.93
CA ARG A 2 -23.80 -58.35 53.73
C ARG A 2 -24.70 -57.15 54.08
N ALA A 3 -24.17 -55.99 54.44
CA ALA A 3 -23.26 -55.58 55.53
C ALA A 3 -23.37 -54.04 55.61
N ARG A 4 -23.03 -53.47 56.76
CA ARG A 4 -23.17 -52.07 57.19
C ARG A 4 -22.27 -51.09 56.41
N GLY A 5 -22.62 -49.79 56.44
CA GLY A 5 -21.66 -48.70 56.23
C GLY A 5 -22.28 -47.30 56.30
N ARG A 6 -21.99 -46.56 57.39
CA ARG A 6 -22.27 -45.13 57.58
C ARG A 6 -21.29 -44.28 56.76
N GLY A 7 -21.63 -43.04 56.41
CA GLY A 7 -20.63 -42.06 55.95
C GLY A 7 -21.16 -40.76 55.36
N THR A 8 -21.31 -39.77 56.24
CA THR A 8 -20.94 -38.34 56.07
C THR A 8 -21.35 -37.55 54.82
N SER A 9 -22.17 -36.52 55.07
CA SER A 9 -22.33 -35.33 54.23
C SER A 9 -21.01 -34.58 54.07
N THR A 10 -20.63 -34.31 52.83
CA THR A 10 -19.69 -33.24 52.49
C THR A 10 -20.27 -32.42 51.34
N ILE A 11 -20.47 -31.15 51.64
CA ILE A 11 -20.84 -30.09 50.70
C ILE A 11 -19.68 -29.98 49.70
N GLY A 12 -19.90 -30.45 48.47
CA GLY A 12 -18.97 -30.29 47.37
C GLY A 12 -19.02 -28.84 46.88
N ARG A 13 -17.93 -28.09 47.11
CA ARG A 13 -17.67 -26.81 46.44
C ARG A 13 -17.62 -27.06 44.93
N GLU A 14 -18.41 -26.30 44.18
CA GLU A 14 -18.22 -26.14 42.74
C GLU A 14 -16.81 -25.64 42.43
N PRO A 15 -16.17 -26.09 41.34
CA PRO A 15 -14.91 -25.51 40.89
C PRO A 15 -15.17 -24.11 40.36
N ALA A 16 -14.54 -23.13 41.00
CA ALA A 16 -14.46 -21.76 40.53
C ALA A 16 -13.97 -21.74 39.07
N SER A 17 -14.74 -21.05 38.24
CA SER A 17 -14.41 -20.66 36.87
C SER A 17 -13.03 -20.02 36.81
N PRO A 18 -12.18 -20.34 35.81
CA PRO A 18 -10.85 -19.78 35.74
C PRO A 18 -10.97 -18.28 35.46
N LEU A 19 -10.61 -17.51 36.50
CA LEU A 19 -10.35 -16.09 36.45
C LEU A 19 -9.53 -15.76 35.20
N TYR A 20 -10.01 -14.74 34.48
CA TYR A 20 -9.29 -14.03 33.43
C TYR A 20 -7.85 -13.74 33.91
N SER A 21 -6.90 -14.55 33.44
CA SER A 21 -5.48 -14.24 33.52
C SER A 21 -5.23 -13.17 32.48
N THR A 22 -5.35 -11.91 32.89
CA THR A 22 -4.84 -10.77 32.13
C THR A 22 -3.31 -10.82 32.17
N ARG A 23 -2.72 -11.72 31.38
CA ARG A 23 -1.38 -11.47 30.86
C ARG A 23 -1.53 -10.26 29.93
N HIS A 24 -1.23 -9.08 30.47
CA HIS A 24 -0.81 -7.95 29.65
C HIS A 24 0.34 -8.44 28.77
N THR A 25 0.03 -8.86 27.54
CA THR A 25 1.00 -8.79 26.45
C THR A 25 1.42 -7.35 26.43
N ARG A 26 2.69 -7.07 26.77
CA ARG A 26 3.28 -5.75 26.59
C ARG A 26 2.90 -5.31 25.19
N GLU A 27 2.04 -4.30 25.08
CA GLU A 27 1.92 -3.55 23.84
C GLU A 27 3.36 -3.15 23.52
N THR A 28 3.92 -3.74 22.47
CA THR A 28 5.04 -3.13 21.78
C THR A 28 4.47 -1.86 21.18
N SER A 29 4.33 -0.82 22.01
CA SER A 29 4.28 0.54 21.53
C SER A 29 5.50 0.68 20.64
N VAL A 30 5.28 0.74 19.33
CA VAL A 30 6.34 1.07 18.38
C VAL A 30 6.77 2.47 18.77
N SER A 31 7.82 2.56 19.59
CA SER A 31 8.42 3.82 19.98
C SER A 31 9.00 4.42 18.72
N ILE A 32 8.27 5.36 18.12
CA ILE A 32 8.74 6.11 16.96
C ILE A 32 9.88 7.00 17.46
N ASP A 33 11.10 6.70 17.02
CA ASP A 33 12.27 7.53 17.32
C ASP A 33 12.00 8.96 16.80
N PRO A 34 11.99 9.98 17.66
CA PRO A 34 11.76 11.37 17.24
C PRO A 34 12.84 11.89 16.28
N ASN A 35 13.97 11.20 16.12
CA ASN A 35 15.03 11.53 15.18
C ASN A 35 14.89 10.83 13.82
N LEU A 36 13.86 10.00 13.61
CA LEU A 36 13.67 9.30 12.34
C LEU A 36 13.31 10.29 11.22
N LYS A 37 14.29 10.62 10.39
CA LYS A 37 14.11 11.50 9.23
C LYS A 37 13.46 10.75 8.08
N ARG A 38 12.66 11.47 7.29
CA ARG A 38 12.07 10.95 6.05
C ARG A 38 13.15 10.44 5.11
N ILE A 39 12.98 9.23 4.57
CA ILE A 39 13.81 8.65 3.52
C ILE A 39 13.68 9.52 2.28
N THR A 40 14.80 10.01 1.80
CA THR A 40 14.88 10.88 0.63
C THR A 40 14.94 10.07 -0.67
N THR A 41 14.53 10.69 -1.77
CA THR A 41 14.66 10.11 -3.12
C THR A 41 16.12 9.81 -3.47
N ARG A 42 17.07 10.61 -2.97
CA ARG A 42 18.51 10.34 -3.08
C ARG A 42 18.92 9.06 -2.35
N GLN A 43 18.43 8.85 -1.12
CA GLN A 43 18.71 7.62 -0.38
C GLN A 43 18.14 6.40 -1.09
N LEU A 44 16.91 6.49 -1.63
CA LEU A 44 16.35 5.40 -2.45
C LEU A 44 17.18 5.17 -3.73
N ARG A 45 17.64 6.21 -4.42
CA ARG A 45 18.50 6.06 -5.60
C ARG A 45 19.83 5.37 -5.27
N GLN A 46 20.36 5.60 -4.07
CA GLN A 46 21.63 5.07 -3.57
C GLN A 46 21.41 3.88 -2.61
N TRP A 47 20.30 3.16 -2.77
CA TRP A 47 19.90 2.12 -1.83
C TRP A 47 20.91 0.98 -1.80
N ASP A 48 21.09 0.40 -0.61
CA ASP A 48 21.96 -0.76 -0.42
C ASP A 48 21.35 -1.98 -1.14
N PRO A 49 22.01 -2.54 -2.17
CA PRO A 49 21.49 -3.72 -2.87
C PRO A 49 21.32 -4.95 -1.97
N ALA A 50 22.00 -5.02 -0.82
CA ALA A 50 21.85 -6.12 0.13
C ALA A 50 20.55 -6.04 0.96
N ARG A 51 19.87 -4.89 0.95
CA ARG A 51 18.61 -4.68 1.65
C ARG A 51 17.50 -4.35 0.64
N PRO A 52 16.57 -5.26 0.35
CA PRO A 52 15.49 -4.94 -0.60
C PRO A 52 14.62 -3.76 -0.14
N ILE A 53 14.22 -2.88 -1.07
CA ILE A 53 13.28 -1.78 -0.79
C ILE A 53 11.90 -2.39 -0.51
N VAL A 54 11.34 -2.08 0.66
CA VAL A 54 9.96 -2.47 1.00
C VAL A 54 9.02 -1.32 0.65
N ALA A 55 8.13 -1.55 -0.31
CA ALA A 55 7.14 -0.58 -0.72
C ALA A 55 5.71 -1.14 -0.62
N LEU A 56 4.77 -0.28 -0.22
CA LEU A 56 3.34 -0.58 -0.17
C LEU A 56 2.53 0.63 -0.58
N THR A 57 1.32 0.41 -1.11
CA THR A 57 0.38 1.52 -1.34
C THR A 57 -0.22 2.02 -0.02
N ALA A 58 -0.56 3.30 0.05
CA ALA A 58 -1.29 3.86 1.19
C ALA A 58 -2.22 4.98 0.71
N TYR A 59 -3.39 5.10 1.33
CA TYR A 59 -4.40 6.09 0.93
C TYR A 59 -4.99 6.90 2.10
N THR A 60 -4.77 6.47 3.35
CA THR A 60 -5.34 7.12 4.53
C THR A 60 -4.29 7.34 5.62
N ALA A 61 -4.54 8.33 6.49
CA ALA A 61 -3.63 8.63 7.58
C ALA A 61 -3.45 7.46 8.56
N PRO A 62 -4.52 6.74 9.01
CA PRO A 62 -4.34 5.60 9.91
C PRO A 62 -3.54 4.46 9.27
N MET A 63 -3.82 4.12 8.01
CA MET A 63 -3.07 3.10 7.30
C MET A 63 -1.60 3.50 7.15
N ALA A 64 -1.32 4.73 6.71
CA ALA A 64 0.04 5.24 6.58
C ALA A 64 0.82 5.17 7.91
N ARG A 65 0.20 5.49 9.06
CA ARG A 65 0.87 5.37 10.38
C ARG A 65 1.29 3.93 10.71
N LEU A 66 0.49 2.95 10.33
CA LEU A 66 0.77 1.54 10.58
C LEU A 66 1.85 1.01 9.62
N LEU A 67 1.86 1.47 8.38
CA LEU A 67 2.82 1.01 7.36
C LEU A 67 4.18 1.70 7.44
N ASP A 68 4.23 2.99 7.82
CA ASP A 68 5.42 3.85 7.79
C ASP A 68 6.64 3.30 8.55
N PRO A 69 6.52 2.64 9.71
CA PRO A 69 7.66 2.04 10.39
C PRO A 69 8.26 0.84 9.65
N HIS A 70 7.52 0.23 8.72
CA HIS A 70 7.90 -1.01 8.04
C HIS A 70 8.25 -0.80 6.56
N CYS A 71 7.83 0.30 5.96
CA CYS A 71 8.07 0.61 4.55
C CYS A 71 9.20 1.63 4.38
N ASP A 72 9.95 1.48 3.29
CA ASP A 72 10.94 2.45 2.83
C ASP A 72 10.32 3.46 1.85
N LEU A 73 9.30 3.02 1.09
CA LEU A 73 8.49 3.82 0.18
C LEU A 73 7.00 3.54 0.42
N LEU A 74 6.19 4.60 0.54
CA LEU A 74 4.74 4.53 0.44
C LEU A 74 4.29 5.17 -0.87
N LEU A 75 3.42 4.49 -1.60
CA LEU A 75 2.84 5.00 -2.83
C LEU A 75 1.37 5.35 -2.62
N VAL A 76 1.01 6.61 -2.84
CA VAL A 76 -0.38 6.98 -3.07
C VAL A 76 -0.68 6.70 -4.53
N GLY A 77 -1.09 5.47 -4.81
CA GLY A 77 -1.32 4.97 -6.15
C GLY A 77 -2.73 5.28 -6.66
N ASP A 78 -2.87 5.46 -7.97
CA ASP A 78 -4.19 5.59 -8.62
C ASP A 78 -5.02 4.29 -8.55
N SER A 79 -4.41 3.18 -8.14
CA SER A 79 -5.06 1.95 -7.68
C SER A 79 -6.18 2.21 -6.66
N LEU A 80 -6.14 3.35 -5.94
CA LEU A 80 -7.25 3.80 -5.10
C LEU A 80 -8.60 3.87 -5.82
N GLY A 81 -8.63 4.11 -7.13
CA GLY A 81 -9.87 4.11 -7.90
C GLY A 81 -10.60 2.78 -7.74
N MET A 82 -9.87 1.69 -7.82
CA MET A 82 -10.41 0.34 -7.69
C MET A 82 -10.59 -0.05 -6.22
N VAL A 83 -9.53 0.06 -5.40
CA VAL A 83 -9.53 -0.50 -4.04
C VAL A 83 -10.09 0.44 -2.96
N VAL A 84 -10.42 1.69 -3.28
CA VAL A 84 -11.08 2.61 -2.34
C VAL A 84 -12.44 3.04 -2.87
N TYR A 85 -12.53 3.35 -4.17
CA TYR A 85 -13.75 3.88 -4.78
C TYR A 85 -14.58 2.82 -5.52
N GLY A 86 -14.10 1.58 -5.65
CA GLY A 86 -14.83 0.50 -6.32
C GLY A 86 -15.01 0.72 -7.83
N MET A 87 -14.15 1.52 -8.45
CA MET A 87 -14.15 1.75 -9.90
C MET A 87 -13.61 0.52 -10.63
N ASP A 88 -14.07 0.30 -11.88
CA ASP A 88 -13.60 -0.81 -12.71
C ASP A 88 -12.14 -0.65 -13.18
N THR A 89 -11.67 0.59 -13.28
CA THR A 89 -10.32 0.94 -13.75
C THR A 89 -9.79 2.17 -13.01
N THR A 90 -8.51 2.49 -13.15
CA THR A 90 -7.89 3.69 -12.57
C THR A 90 -8.13 4.96 -13.40
N LEU A 91 -8.68 4.85 -14.61
CA LEU A 91 -8.90 5.99 -15.52
C LEU A 91 -9.75 7.13 -14.94
N PRO A 92 -10.82 6.88 -14.15
CA PRO A 92 -11.65 7.95 -13.61
C PRO A 92 -11.01 8.70 -12.42
N VAL A 93 -9.84 8.26 -11.93
CA VAL A 93 -9.16 8.89 -10.81
C VAL A 93 -8.69 10.29 -11.22
N THR A 94 -9.03 11.29 -10.42
CA THR A 94 -8.70 12.69 -10.70
C THR A 94 -7.47 13.16 -9.94
N LEU A 95 -6.85 14.24 -10.41
CA LEU A 95 -5.73 14.89 -9.72
C LEU A 95 -6.10 15.30 -8.29
N ASP A 96 -7.31 15.80 -8.07
CA ASP A 96 -7.76 16.25 -6.76
C ASP A 96 -7.97 15.07 -5.79
N MET A 97 -8.41 13.90 -6.29
CA MET A 97 -8.44 12.67 -5.49
C MET A 97 -7.02 12.28 -5.05
N MET A 98 -6.05 12.31 -5.97
CA MET A 98 -4.65 12.01 -5.67
C MET A 98 -4.07 12.96 -4.62
N ILE A 99 -4.37 14.27 -4.73
CA ILE A 99 -3.95 15.28 -3.75
C ILE A 99 -4.59 15.02 -2.38
N ALA A 100 -5.90 14.76 -2.32
CA ALA A 100 -6.61 14.53 -1.06
C ALA A 100 -6.05 13.31 -0.30
N HIS A 101 -5.82 12.21 -1.01
CA HIS A 101 -5.19 11.01 -0.43
C HIS A 101 -3.71 11.23 -0.10
N GLY A 102 -2.97 11.97 -0.94
CA GLY A 102 -1.60 12.41 -0.68
C GLY A 102 -1.47 13.16 0.64
N GLN A 103 -2.35 14.14 0.87
CA GLN A 103 -2.42 14.88 2.14
C GLN A 103 -2.74 13.97 3.33
N ALA A 104 -3.65 13.01 3.17
CA ALA A 104 -3.98 12.07 4.24
C ALA A 104 -2.78 11.19 4.61
N VAL A 105 -2.08 10.64 3.62
CA VAL A 105 -0.89 9.82 3.84
C VAL A 105 0.24 10.62 4.45
N MET A 106 0.47 11.85 3.98
CA MET A 106 1.51 12.73 4.53
C MET A 106 1.25 13.12 6.00
N ARG A 107 -0.01 13.18 6.45
CA ARG A 107 -0.36 13.32 7.88
C ARG A 107 -0.10 12.06 8.70
N GLY A 108 -0.01 10.89 8.07
CA GLY A 108 0.21 9.60 8.73
C GLY A 108 1.66 9.11 8.68
N SER A 109 2.40 9.44 7.64
CA SER A 109 3.78 9.00 7.41
C SER A 109 4.80 10.02 7.92
N ARG A 110 5.84 9.55 8.62
CA ARG A 110 6.96 10.38 9.11
C ARG A 110 8.30 9.96 8.51
N ARG A 111 8.49 8.67 8.22
CA ARG A 111 9.76 8.06 7.79
C ARG A 111 9.80 7.71 6.32
N ALA A 112 8.81 7.01 5.78
CA ALA A 112 8.90 6.48 4.43
C ALA A 112 9.02 7.62 3.40
N CYS A 113 9.72 7.38 2.30
CA CYS A 113 9.57 8.23 1.13
C CYS A 113 8.11 8.14 0.67
N VAL A 114 7.45 9.24 0.35
CA VAL A 114 6.06 9.21 -0.14
C VAL A 114 6.04 9.65 -1.60
N ALA A 115 5.59 8.76 -2.48
CA ALA A 115 5.30 9.05 -3.87
C ALA A 115 3.79 9.20 -4.06
N VAL A 116 3.38 10.10 -4.94
CA VAL A 116 1.97 10.23 -5.35
C VAL A 116 1.89 10.03 -6.86
N ASP A 117 0.94 9.22 -7.29
CA ASP A 117 0.69 9.02 -8.72
C ASP A 117 0.18 10.28 -9.41
N MET A 118 0.69 10.51 -10.61
CA MET A 118 0.05 11.35 -11.60
C MET A 118 -1.04 10.51 -12.28
N PRO A 119 -2.33 10.85 -12.10
CA PRO A 119 -3.42 10.04 -12.67
C PRO A 119 -3.52 10.22 -14.18
N PHE A 120 -4.28 9.35 -14.84
CA PHE A 120 -4.51 9.41 -16.28
C PHE A 120 -4.97 10.80 -16.75
N GLY A 121 -4.41 11.26 -17.88
CA GLY A 121 -4.71 12.56 -18.49
C GLY A 121 -4.02 13.76 -17.83
N SER A 122 -3.30 13.57 -16.71
CA SER A 122 -2.67 14.67 -15.98
C SER A 122 -1.23 14.98 -16.42
N TYR A 123 -0.62 14.15 -17.26
CA TYR A 123 0.77 14.35 -17.69
C TYR A 123 1.06 13.98 -19.14
N GLN A 124 0.13 13.28 -19.81
CA GLN A 124 0.32 12.71 -21.14
C GLN A 124 0.22 13.74 -22.26
N GLU A 125 -0.41 14.90 -22.03
CA GLU A 125 -0.63 15.92 -23.06
C GLU A 125 0.69 16.56 -23.49
N ASP A 126 1.47 17.08 -22.54
CA ASP A 126 2.78 17.68 -22.78
C ASP A 126 3.59 17.87 -21.47
N PRO A 127 4.92 18.06 -21.56
CA PRO A 127 5.78 18.23 -20.38
C PRO A 127 5.43 19.41 -19.45
N ARG A 128 4.84 20.49 -19.97
CA ARG A 128 4.40 21.66 -19.18
C ARG A 128 3.13 21.35 -18.42
N GLN A 129 2.19 20.61 -19.01
CA GLN A 129 1.01 20.10 -18.31
C GLN A 129 1.44 19.21 -17.13
N ALA A 130 2.33 18.24 -17.40
CA ALA A 130 2.88 17.37 -16.38
C ALA A 130 3.55 18.17 -15.24
N TYR A 131 4.36 19.17 -15.56
CA TYR A 131 5.01 20.01 -14.55
C TYR A 131 4.02 20.76 -13.66
N ARG A 132 2.99 21.39 -14.24
CA ARG A 132 1.97 22.10 -13.45
C ARG A 132 1.27 21.16 -12.47
N ASN A 133 0.90 19.97 -12.92
CA ASN A 133 0.17 19.01 -12.10
C ASN A 133 1.09 18.33 -11.06
N ALA A 134 2.33 18.00 -11.41
CA ALA A 134 3.29 17.47 -10.46
C ALA A 134 3.69 18.51 -9.39
N ALA A 135 3.85 19.77 -9.77
CA ALA A 135 4.12 20.85 -8.83
C ALA A 135 2.95 21.05 -7.85
N ARG A 136 1.69 20.98 -8.34
CA ARG A 136 0.50 20.99 -7.48
C ARG A 136 0.49 19.83 -6.50
N ILE A 137 0.69 18.59 -6.98
CA ILE A 137 0.79 17.40 -6.11
C ILE A 137 1.81 17.64 -5.01
N MET A 138 3.03 18.02 -5.37
CA MET A 138 4.12 18.22 -4.41
C MET A 138 3.83 19.33 -3.40
N ALA A 139 3.34 20.49 -3.86
CA ALA A 139 3.07 21.65 -3.01
C ALA A 139 1.88 21.43 -2.07
N GLU A 140 0.81 20.81 -2.56
CA GLU A 140 -0.43 20.63 -1.80
C GLU A 140 -0.39 19.43 -0.85
N THR A 141 0.45 18.43 -1.12
CA THR A 141 0.58 17.22 -0.28
C THR A 141 1.81 17.23 0.62
N GLY A 142 2.92 17.80 0.16
CA GLY A 142 4.25 17.65 0.78
C GLY A 142 4.94 16.32 0.48
N ALA A 143 4.45 15.55 -0.51
CA ALA A 143 5.09 14.31 -0.96
C ALA A 143 6.55 14.53 -1.41
N SER A 144 7.34 13.45 -1.46
CA SER A 144 8.75 13.50 -1.84
C SER A 144 8.97 13.48 -3.36
N CYS A 145 8.04 12.89 -4.10
CA CYS A 145 8.13 12.67 -5.53
C CYS A 145 6.77 12.34 -6.16
N VAL A 146 6.75 12.29 -7.48
CA VAL A 146 5.61 11.77 -8.26
C VAL A 146 5.96 10.45 -8.92
N LYS A 147 4.96 9.60 -9.19
CA LYS A 147 5.07 8.45 -10.10
C LYS A 147 4.25 8.75 -11.37
N LEU A 148 4.77 8.34 -12.53
CA LEU A 148 4.02 8.37 -13.79
C LEU A 148 4.31 7.11 -14.63
N GLU A 149 3.34 6.75 -15.47
CA GLU A 149 3.45 5.59 -16.36
C GLU A 149 3.86 6.03 -17.76
N GLY A 150 4.82 5.33 -18.36
CA GLY A 150 5.21 5.60 -19.73
C GLY A 150 6.58 5.06 -20.04
N GLY A 151 6.82 4.85 -21.33
CA GLY A 151 8.07 4.40 -21.89
C GLY A 151 8.84 5.50 -22.60
N VAL A 152 9.38 5.18 -23.76
CA VAL A 152 10.10 6.11 -24.63
C VAL A 152 9.29 7.39 -24.87
N GLU A 153 7.97 7.28 -25.03
CA GLU A 153 7.07 8.40 -25.27
C GLU A 153 7.03 9.43 -24.13
N MET A 154 7.32 9.03 -22.89
CA MET A 154 7.33 9.90 -21.71
C MET A 154 8.73 10.37 -21.29
N ALA A 155 9.80 9.93 -21.98
CA ALA A 155 11.17 10.27 -21.61
C ALA A 155 11.43 11.79 -21.58
N ASP A 156 10.87 12.53 -22.54
CA ASP A 156 10.99 13.99 -22.58
C ASP A 156 10.26 14.67 -21.41
N THR A 157 9.08 14.15 -21.03
CA THR A 157 8.34 14.60 -19.86
C THR A 157 9.11 14.34 -18.56
N VAL A 158 9.64 13.11 -18.38
CA VAL A 158 10.45 12.77 -17.20
C VAL A 158 11.66 13.68 -17.08
N ARG A 159 12.41 13.87 -18.16
CA ARG A 159 13.59 14.75 -18.18
C ARG A 159 13.22 16.18 -17.83
N PHE A 160 12.14 16.70 -18.41
CA PHE A 160 11.66 18.05 -18.15
C PHE A 160 11.31 18.27 -16.67
N LEU A 161 10.66 17.31 -16.02
CA LEU A 161 10.30 17.34 -14.60
C LEU A 161 11.55 17.29 -13.71
N VAL A 162 12.46 16.34 -13.98
CA VAL A 162 13.67 16.12 -13.18
C VAL A 162 14.60 17.32 -13.23
N GLU A 163 14.83 17.90 -14.41
CA GLU A 163 15.65 19.13 -14.57
C GLU A 163 15.07 20.33 -13.81
N ARG A 164 13.78 20.31 -13.47
CA ARG A 164 13.08 21.34 -12.70
C ARG A 164 12.86 20.97 -11.24
N GLY A 165 13.57 19.94 -10.77
CA GLY A 165 13.60 19.57 -9.36
C GLY A 165 12.42 18.72 -8.89
N ILE A 166 11.62 18.15 -9.79
CA ILE A 166 10.56 17.18 -9.45
C ILE A 166 11.13 15.77 -9.59
N PRO A 167 11.38 15.03 -8.49
CA PRO A 167 11.85 13.65 -8.61
C PRO A 167 10.74 12.74 -9.12
N VAL A 168 11.09 11.84 -10.02
CA VAL A 168 10.14 10.93 -10.69
C VAL A 168 10.49 9.47 -10.39
N VAL A 169 9.47 8.72 -9.97
CA VAL A 169 9.44 7.25 -10.08
C VAL A 169 8.83 6.91 -11.44
N GLY A 170 9.60 6.24 -12.29
CA GLY A 170 9.08 5.75 -13.57
C GLY A 170 8.24 4.49 -13.39
N HIS A 171 7.30 4.23 -14.29
CA HIS A 171 6.54 2.98 -14.33
C HIS A 171 6.51 2.42 -15.76
N ILE A 172 7.15 1.26 -15.95
CA ILE A 172 7.24 0.53 -17.22
C ILE A 172 6.66 -0.89 -17.09
N GLY A 173 6.48 -1.55 -18.23
CA GLY A 173 5.83 -2.87 -18.29
C GLY A 173 4.33 -2.71 -18.49
N LEU A 174 3.53 -3.43 -17.71
CA LEU A 174 2.08 -3.28 -17.69
C LEU A 174 1.73 -1.91 -17.11
N LYS A 175 1.03 -1.07 -17.87
CA LYS A 175 0.60 0.27 -17.46
C LYS A 175 -0.94 0.29 -17.31
N PRO A 176 -1.49 0.20 -16.09
CA PRO A 176 -2.94 0.24 -15.83
C PRO A 176 -3.68 1.41 -16.48
N GLN A 177 -3.07 2.59 -16.60
CA GLN A 177 -3.70 3.74 -17.26
C GLN A 177 -3.86 3.55 -18.77
N SER A 178 -3.24 2.52 -19.33
CA SER A 178 -3.35 2.13 -20.74
C SER A 178 -4.12 0.82 -20.91
N VAL A 179 -4.98 0.44 -19.94
CA VAL A 179 -5.71 -0.84 -19.92
C VAL A 179 -6.49 -1.12 -21.22
N HIS A 180 -7.13 -0.10 -21.80
CA HIS A 180 -7.86 -0.26 -23.07
C HIS A 180 -6.95 -0.45 -24.28
N GLY A 181 -5.76 0.17 -24.27
CA GLY A 181 -4.76 -0.02 -25.32
C GLY A 181 -4.12 -1.41 -25.27
N HIS A 182 -4.00 -2.00 -24.09
CA HIS A 182 -3.40 -3.33 -23.89
C HIS A 182 -4.40 -4.50 -23.96
N GLY A 183 -5.71 -4.20 -23.97
CA GLY A 183 -6.77 -5.21 -23.93
C GLY A 183 -6.96 -5.86 -22.56
N GLY A 184 -6.67 -5.14 -21.47
CA GLY A 184 -6.79 -5.62 -20.09
C GLY A 184 -5.47 -5.75 -19.34
N PHE A 185 -5.54 -6.28 -18.12
CA PHE A 185 -4.38 -6.52 -17.24
C PHE A 185 -3.71 -7.85 -17.60
N ARG A 186 -2.71 -7.80 -18.50
CA ARG A 186 -1.95 -8.99 -18.92
C ARG A 186 -0.45 -8.81 -18.71
N THR A 187 0.24 -9.94 -18.54
CA THR A 187 1.70 -9.94 -18.52
C THR A 187 2.26 -9.50 -19.88
N VAL A 188 3.28 -8.65 -19.87
CA VAL A 188 3.96 -8.10 -21.06
C VAL A 188 5.42 -8.56 -21.13
N GLY A 189 6.09 -8.24 -22.25
CA GLY A 189 7.51 -8.52 -22.45
C GLY A 189 7.79 -9.87 -23.09
N ARG A 190 6.80 -10.45 -23.78
CA ARG A 190 6.96 -11.70 -24.55
C ARG A 190 7.26 -11.39 -26.01
N GLY A 191 8.14 -12.18 -26.63
CA GLY A 191 8.46 -12.04 -28.05
C GLY A 191 8.90 -10.61 -28.38
N ASP A 192 8.24 -10.01 -29.37
CA ASP A 192 8.59 -8.66 -29.86
C ASP A 192 8.36 -7.55 -28.82
N GLU A 193 7.50 -7.76 -27.81
CA GLU A 193 7.28 -6.79 -26.72
C GLU A 193 8.51 -6.61 -25.83
N ALA A 194 9.38 -7.62 -25.75
CA ALA A 194 10.54 -7.58 -24.86
C ALA A 194 11.46 -6.40 -25.19
N ARG A 195 11.65 -6.13 -26.49
CA ARG A 195 12.45 -5.01 -26.96
C ARG A 195 11.83 -3.68 -26.55
N GLN A 196 10.53 -3.51 -26.74
CA GLN A 196 9.83 -2.27 -26.37
C GLN A 196 9.97 -1.97 -24.88
N VAL A 197 9.74 -2.98 -24.02
CA VAL A 197 9.86 -2.81 -22.55
C VAL A 197 11.29 -2.46 -22.15
N SER A 198 12.30 -3.03 -22.82
CA SER A 198 13.71 -2.68 -22.59
C SER A 198 14.04 -1.26 -23.02
N ASP A 199 13.58 -0.84 -24.20
CA ASP A 199 13.79 0.52 -24.72
C ASP A 199 13.08 1.55 -23.82
N ASP A 200 11.86 1.26 -23.37
CA ASP A 200 11.10 2.05 -22.40
C ASP A 200 11.87 2.23 -21.09
N ALA A 201 12.36 1.14 -20.50
CA ALA A 201 13.05 1.16 -19.22
C ALA A 201 14.34 1.98 -19.28
N ARG A 202 15.12 1.84 -20.37
CA ARG A 202 16.34 2.62 -20.60
C ARG A 202 16.02 4.10 -20.79
N ALA A 203 15.04 4.43 -21.64
CA ALA A 203 14.68 5.81 -21.91
C ALA A 203 14.23 6.55 -20.65
N ILE A 204 13.46 5.88 -19.77
CA ILE A 204 13.01 6.45 -18.50
C ILE A 204 14.15 6.61 -17.50
N ALA A 205 15.07 5.64 -17.43
CA ALA A 205 16.27 5.75 -16.59
C ALA A 205 17.19 6.88 -17.06
N ASP A 206 17.46 6.97 -18.36
CA ASP A 206 18.30 7.99 -18.99
C ASP A 206 17.69 9.40 -18.86
N ALA A 207 16.35 9.49 -18.88
CA ALA A 207 15.62 10.73 -18.61
C ALA A 207 15.76 11.23 -17.16
N GLY A 208 16.30 10.40 -16.25
CA GLY A 208 16.63 10.81 -14.89
C GLY A 208 15.64 10.36 -13.82
N ALA A 209 14.72 9.44 -14.12
CA ALA A 209 13.93 8.77 -13.08
C ALA A 209 14.87 8.18 -12.03
N PHE A 210 14.61 8.40 -10.73
CA PHE A 210 15.53 7.96 -9.67
C PHE A 210 15.29 6.50 -9.25
N CYS A 211 14.14 5.94 -9.63
CA CYS A 211 13.70 4.58 -9.39
C CYS A 211 12.65 4.23 -10.45
N ILE A 212 12.51 2.94 -10.79
CA ILE A 212 11.56 2.46 -11.80
C ILE A 212 10.74 1.30 -11.24
N VAL A 213 9.41 1.41 -11.30
CA VAL A 213 8.49 0.29 -11.11
C VAL A 213 8.44 -0.53 -12.39
N ILE A 214 8.60 -1.85 -12.25
CA ILE A 214 8.42 -2.83 -13.32
C ILE A 214 7.19 -3.66 -12.95
N GLU A 215 6.09 -3.50 -13.70
CA GLU A 215 4.85 -4.20 -13.43
C GLU A 215 4.55 -5.26 -14.49
N GLY A 216 4.02 -6.40 -14.04
CA GLY A 216 3.42 -7.42 -14.91
C GLY A 216 4.32 -7.84 -16.07
N THR A 217 5.63 -7.89 -15.88
CA THR A 217 6.61 -8.19 -16.94
C THR A 217 7.15 -9.60 -16.75
N VAL A 218 7.38 -10.34 -17.84
CA VAL A 218 7.95 -11.70 -17.73
C VAL A 218 9.28 -11.69 -16.97
N GLU A 219 9.42 -12.67 -16.07
CA GLU A 219 10.51 -12.70 -15.08
C GLU A 219 11.91 -12.60 -15.69
N PRO A 220 12.26 -13.31 -16.79
CA PRO A 220 13.61 -13.23 -17.36
C PRO A 220 13.98 -11.82 -17.82
N LEU A 221 13.01 -11.11 -18.42
CA LEU A 221 13.20 -9.74 -18.88
C LEU A 221 13.30 -8.77 -17.71
N ALA A 222 12.38 -8.88 -16.73
CA ALA A 222 12.43 -8.04 -15.54
C ALA A 222 13.74 -8.21 -14.75
N ARG A 223 14.28 -9.43 -14.71
CA ARG A 223 15.59 -9.74 -14.12
C ARG A 223 16.73 -9.08 -14.90
N GLU A 224 16.73 -9.20 -16.22
CA GLU A 224 17.72 -8.54 -17.07
C GLU A 224 17.72 -7.03 -16.84
N LEU A 225 16.54 -6.40 -16.81
CA LEU A 225 16.39 -4.97 -16.56
C LEU A 225 16.85 -4.57 -15.16
N ALA A 226 16.51 -5.34 -14.13
CA ALA A 226 16.96 -5.08 -12.77
C ALA A 226 18.49 -5.12 -12.62
N GLN A 227 19.18 -5.90 -13.46
CA GLN A 227 20.65 -5.98 -13.47
C GLN A 227 21.30 -4.92 -14.35
N ALA A 228 20.63 -4.49 -15.41
CA ALA A 228 21.19 -3.59 -16.42
C ALA A 228 20.99 -2.10 -16.10
N LEU A 229 19.89 -1.73 -15.43
CA LEU A 229 19.55 -0.33 -15.20
C LEU A 229 20.41 0.30 -14.08
N PRO A 230 20.83 1.57 -14.23
CA PRO A 230 21.67 2.25 -13.23
C PRO A 230 20.88 2.76 -12.01
N VAL A 231 19.58 2.49 -11.95
CA VAL A 231 18.66 2.94 -10.90
C VAL A 231 17.92 1.74 -10.31
N PRO A 232 17.55 1.77 -9.03
CA PRO A 232 16.83 0.67 -8.39
C PRO A 232 15.49 0.41 -9.08
N THR A 233 15.20 -0.86 -9.30
CA THR A 233 13.92 -1.33 -9.81
C THR A 233 13.04 -1.85 -8.67
N ILE A 234 11.74 -1.55 -8.72
CA ILE A 234 10.74 -2.05 -7.77
C ILE A 234 9.76 -2.94 -8.55
N GLY A 235 9.72 -4.22 -8.21
CA GLY A 235 8.87 -5.18 -8.90
C GLY A 235 7.45 -5.25 -8.33
N ILE A 236 6.47 -5.45 -9.21
CA ILE A 236 5.13 -5.94 -8.87
C ILE A 236 4.69 -6.95 -9.93
N GLY A 237 4.67 -8.23 -9.57
CA GLY A 237 4.44 -9.31 -10.56
C GLY A 237 5.48 -9.35 -11.68
N ALA A 238 6.74 -9.02 -11.37
CA ALA A 238 7.84 -8.93 -12.32
C ALA A 238 8.96 -9.95 -12.01
N SER A 239 9.95 -9.60 -11.18
CA SER A 239 11.03 -10.52 -10.78
C SER A 239 11.47 -10.30 -9.33
N PRO A 240 11.84 -11.37 -8.60
CA PRO A 240 12.51 -11.25 -7.31
C PRO A 240 13.92 -10.64 -7.40
N ALA A 241 14.47 -10.47 -8.61
CA ALA A 241 15.74 -9.80 -8.83
C ALA A 241 15.65 -8.27 -8.79
N CYS A 242 14.44 -7.69 -8.74
CA CYS A 242 14.29 -6.25 -8.56
C CYS A 242 14.86 -5.81 -7.20
N ALA A 243 15.40 -4.59 -7.14
CA ALA A 243 15.97 -4.01 -5.91
C ALA A 243 14.96 -3.84 -4.77
N GLY A 244 13.66 -3.87 -5.08
CA GLY A 244 12.57 -3.90 -4.12
C GLY A 244 11.30 -4.48 -4.69
N GLN A 245 10.26 -4.50 -3.86
CA GLN A 245 8.93 -4.97 -4.25
C GLN A 245 7.86 -4.00 -3.77
N ILE A 246 6.79 -3.86 -4.55
CA ILE A 246 5.58 -3.13 -4.17
C ILE A 246 4.35 -4.02 -4.35
N LEU A 247 3.37 -3.86 -3.46
CA LEU A 247 2.04 -4.44 -3.61
C LEU A 247 0.99 -3.42 -3.18
N VAL A 248 -0.23 -3.61 -3.67
CA VAL A 248 -1.41 -2.92 -3.16
C VAL A 248 -1.68 -3.45 -1.75
N THR A 249 -1.77 -2.56 -0.75
CA THR A 249 -1.89 -2.93 0.66
C THR A 249 -3.13 -3.77 0.93
N GLU A 250 -4.24 -3.47 0.27
CA GLU A 250 -5.50 -4.19 0.42
C GLU A 250 -5.39 -5.65 -0.05
N ASP A 251 -4.59 -5.93 -1.08
CA ASP A 251 -4.28 -7.30 -1.52
C ASP A 251 -3.43 -8.04 -0.49
N VAL A 252 -2.43 -7.36 0.08
CA VAL A 252 -1.55 -7.92 1.14
C VAL A 252 -2.34 -8.26 2.39
N LEU A 253 -3.32 -7.43 2.74
CA LEU A 253 -4.16 -7.60 3.93
C LEU A 253 -5.36 -8.52 3.72
N GLY A 254 -5.60 -9.00 2.49
CA GLY A 254 -6.77 -9.83 2.18
C GLY A 254 -8.08 -9.11 2.52
N LEU A 255 -8.18 -7.82 2.19
CA LEU A 255 -9.37 -7.02 2.49
C LEU A 255 -10.54 -7.40 1.56
N TYR A 256 -10.24 -7.74 0.30
CA TYR A 256 -11.22 -8.13 -0.70
C TYR A 256 -11.20 -9.64 -0.92
N ALA A 257 -12.39 -10.27 -0.86
CA ALA A 257 -12.52 -11.72 -1.00
C ALA A 257 -12.52 -12.19 -2.47
N GLU A 258 -13.04 -11.37 -3.39
CA GLU A 258 -13.44 -11.80 -4.73
C GLU A 258 -12.28 -11.87 -5.74
N PHE A 259 -11.23 -11.07 -5.54
CA PHE A 259 -10.10 -11.02 -6.45
C PHE A 259 -8.79 -10.80 -5.69
N THR A 260 -7.78 -11.58 -6.05
CA THR A 260 -6.38 -11.31 -5.65
C THR A 260 -5.50 -11.59 -6.85
N PRO A 261 -4.68 -10.62 -7.27
CA PRO A 261 -3.75 -10.83 -8.36
C PRO A 261 -2.84 -12.03 -8.08
N ARG A 262 -2.53 -12.85 -9.09
CA ARG A 262 -1.72 -14.07 -8.91
C ARG A 262 -0.34 -13.82 -8.30
N PHE A 263 0.21 -12.61 -8.47
CA PHE A 263 1.49 -12.22 -7.92
C PHE A 263 1.42 -11.74 -6.46
N ALA A 264 0.23 -11.42 -5.95
CA ALA A 264 0.05 -10.92 -4.60
C ALA A 264 -0.04 -12.09 -3.62
N LYS A 265 0.75 -12.03 -2.55
CA LYS A 265 0.64 -12.93 -1.41
C LYS A 265 -0.15 -12.24 -0.31
N ARG A 266 -1.21 -12.88 0.18
CA ARG A 266 -1.94 -12.46 1.38
C ARG A 266 -1.13 -12.80 2.63
N TYR A 267 -0.99 -11.82 3.52
CA TYR A 267 -0.34 -11.97 4.83
C TYR A 267 -1.36 -11.92 5.98
N ALA A 268 -2.60 -11.54 5.69
CA ALA A 268 -3.74 -11.57 6.59
C ALA A 268 -5.04 -11.78 5.79
N GLU A 269 -6.14 -12.05 6.50
CA GLU A 269 -7.50 -12.15 5.94
C GLU A 269 -8.40 -11.14 6.67
N ILE A 270 -8.09 -9.85 6.52
CA ILE A 270 -8.77 -8.77 7.24
C ILE A 270 -10.24 -8.68 6.83
N GLY A 271 -10.60 -8.98 5.58
CA GLY A 271 -11.99 -9.01 5.14
C GLY A 271 -12.84 -9.99 5.96
N THR A 272 -12.33 -11.19 6.23
CA THR A 272 -13.00 -12.19 7.08
C THR A 272 -13.10 -11.73 8.53
N ALA A 273 -12.07 -11.09 9.07
CA ALA A 273 -12.10 -10.56 10.43
C ALA A 273 -13.14 -9.44 10.60
N ILE A 274 -13.27 -8.57 9.59
CA ILE A 274 -14.29 -7.51 9.55
C ILE A 274 -15.69 -8.12 9.52
N ASP A 275 -15.94 -9.08 8.62
CA ASP A 275 -17.25 -9.74 8.51
C ASP A 275 -17.68 -10.36 9.85
N ALA A 276 -16.79 -11.13 10.48
CA ALA A 276 -17.06 -11.76 11.76
C ALA A 276 -17.33 -10.73 12.88
N ALA A 277 -16.54 -9.66 12.96
CA ALA A 277 -16.71 -8.62 13.97
C ALA A 277 -18.03 -7.85 13.80
N VAL A 278 -18.38 -7.50 12.55
CA VAL A 278 -19.63 -6.79 12.23
C VAL A 278 -20.84 -7.70 12.47
N ALA A 279 -20.75 -9.00 12.13
CA ALA A 279 -21.80 -9.96 12.42
C ALA A 279 -22.06 -10.11 13.92
N ALA A 280 -20.99 -10.18 14.73
CA ALA A 280 -21.10 -10.23 16.19
C ALA A 280 -21.74 -8.96 16.76
N TYR A 281 -21.27 -7.78 16.34
CA TYR A 281 -21.87 -6.51 16.73
C TYR A 281 -23.36 -6.43 16.37
N ALA A 282 -23.72 -6.82 15.14
CA ALA A 282 -25.12 -6.85 14.70
C ALA A 282 -25.97 -7.81 15.53
N ALA A 283 -25.43 -8.95 15.95
CA ALA A 283 -26.11 -9.90 16.82
C ALA A 283 -26.33 -9.32 18.23
N ASP A 284 -25.36 -8.58 18.77
CA ASP A 284 -25.47 -7.92 20.08
C ASP A 284 -26.51 -6.80 20.07
N VAL A 285 -26.55 -5.99 19.01
CA VAL A 285 -27.56 -4.93 18.85
C VAL A 285 -28.97 -5.54 18.73
N ARG A 286 -29.14 -6.54 17.85
CA ARG A 286 -30.46 -7.17 17.63
C ARG A 286 -31.00 -7.88 18.88
N ALA A 287 -30.12 -8.40 19.73
CA ALA A 287 -30.50 -9.05 20.98
C ALA A 287 -30.62 -8.07 22.16
N GLY A 288 -30.37 -6.77 21.96
CA GLY A 288 -30.38 -5.78 23.03
C GLY A 288 -29.25 -5.95 24.06
N ARG A 289 -28.17 -6.66 23.71
CA ARG A 289 -26.96 -6.78 24.55
C ARG A 289 -26.07 -5.55 24.46
N PHE A 290 -26.09 -4.87 23.31
CA PHE A 290 -25.39 -3.61 23.10
C PHE A 290 -26.38 -2.47 22.77
N PRO A 291 -26.19 -1.27 23.36
CA PRO A 291 -25.22 -0.95 24.40
C PRO A 291 -25.62 -1.52 25.77
N GLY A 292 -24.63 -2.02 26.52
CA GLY A 292 -24.76 -2.27 27.96
C GLY A 292 -24.67 -0.96 28.77
N PRO A 293 -25.10 -0.92 30.05
CA PRO A 293 -25.04 0.29 30.89
C PRO A 293 -23.64 0.92 30.97
N GLU A 294 -22.57 0.13 30.92
CA GLU A 294 -21.17 0.56 30.90
C GLU A 294 -20.78 1.39 29.66
N HIS A 295 -21.57 1.30 28.59
CA HIS A 295 -21.40 2.06 27.36
C HIS A 295 -22.27 3.34 27.34
N CYS A 296 -23.09 3.56 28.37
CA CYS A 296 -24.02 4.69 28.45
C CYS A 296 -23.55 5.72 29.46
N ALA A 297 -23.66 7.01 29.11
CA ALA A 297 -23.38 8.08 30.06
C ALA A 297 -24.40 8.07 31.22
N PRO A 298 -23.97 8.19 32.49
CA PRO A 298 -24.90 8.29 33.59
C PRO A 298 -25.71 9.60 33.53
N ALA A 299 -26.96 9.56 33.97
CA ALA A 299 -27.76 10.77 34.11
C ALA A 299 -27.12 11.70 35.16
N LYS A 300 -26.84 12.96 34.80
CA LYS A 300 -26.48 13.97 35.80
C LYS A 300 -27.71 14.26 36.67
N PRO A 301 -27.59 14.27 38.01
CA PRO A 301 -28.71 14.66 38.86
C PRO A 301 -29.13 16.11 38.54
N ALA A 302 -30.44 16.34 38.48
CA ALA A 302 -30.98 17.69 38.37
C ALA A 302 -30.65 18.44 39.68
N GLY A 303 -29.94 19.56 39.54
CA GLY A 303 -29.62 20.47 40.64
C GLY A 303 -30.82 21.28 41.11
#